data_AF-A0A524G3P6-F1
#
_entry.id   AF-A0A524G3P6-F1
#
_cell.length_a   1.000
_cell.length_b   1.000
_cell.length_c   1.000
_cell.angle_alpha   90.00
_cell.angle_beta   90.00
_cell.angle_gamma   90.00
#
_symmetry.space_group_name_H-M   'P 1'
#
loop_
_entity.id
_entity.type
_entity.pdbx_description
1 polymer ?
#
loop_
_entity_poly.entity_id
_entity_poly.type
_entity_poly.pdbx_seq_one_letter_code
_entity_poly.pdbx_strand_id
1 'polypeptide(L)'
;MELQQIVKSVVSNLHQSYLSHDLSQWYEIDSLQIREDLIISSYSEASANPSDLYEEVRKYIFSKTFQQEEIVEFLLNVPKWAGFHVDMTIFETEEQAITAAKHSAISTIWLMALPRILISHITSPQEFEEQGVDILVKNILQSDTSRSELNDALFREFSNRGLDIGHFSVSGVVQGYAIKGSNRLQRMQTVLALIMMKASNFPFDLDSVFNLDEDSIIEETTAYIIAMHTKRALSDRITGTRSSRPFDWPLIGTIRVFSELIDILNILMKYAAKITTCSLFATTTKGKRVTWTEEEFISFLVHEIAENYNTALRSSGKGKNEELARFIDLLNGENIDITSRVMESKDKASALYEEFLECKRRARVGEKPQITPERRFRVIFSTLKQRIAKSSIEEVSSEEMIDQIAEIFEAIEDIIQKHKDILGNEVDKFTEELCFETSFRILELLDLGDTLVNLPWVSRFVAEESALRDISDGDIRVFREEQRIQRIISAYAGGVVYLILQS
;
A
#
# COMPACT_ATOMS: atom_id res chain seq x y z
N MET A 1 17.87 31.29 2.86
CA MET A 1 17.05 31.63 1.65
C MET A 1 15.75 30.82 1.66
N GLU A 2 15.13 30.57 2.82
CA GLU A 2 14.52 29.24 2.98
C GLU A 2 12.99 29.23 2.97
N LEU A 3 12.32 29.82 3.96
CA LEU A 3 10.87 29.57 4.13
C LEU A 3 9.99 30.16 3.02
N GLN A 4 10.25 31.38 2.57
CA GLN A 4 9.42 32.06 1.57
C GLN A 4 9.45 31.40 0.19
N GLN A 5 10.59 30.85 -0.23
CA GLN A 5 10.70 30.17 -1.53
C GLN A 5 9.98 28.81 -1.48
N ILE A 6 10.12 28.07 -0.37
CA ILE A 6 9.41 26.81 -0.14
C ILE A 6 7.90 27.05 -0.13
N VAL A 7 7.43 28.06 0.60
CA VAL A 7 6.01 28.43 0.65
C VAL A 7 5.49 28.79 -0.75
N LYS A 8 6.24 29.54 -1.55
CA LYS A 8 5.88 29.83 -2.96
C LYS A 8 5.71 28.56 -3.79
N SER A 9 6.59 27.59 -3.60
CA SER A 9 6.53 26.29 -4.28
C SER A 9 5.29 25.50 -3.84
N VAL A 10 5.07 25.37 -2.53
CA VAL A 10 3.91 24.66 -1.94
C VAL A 10 2.60 25.25 -2.42
N VAL A 11 2.44 26.58 -2.37
CA VAL A 11 1.22 27.26 -2.85
C VAL A 11 1.03 27.05 -4.35
N SER A 12 2.12 27.02 -5.13
CA SER A 12 2.05 26.72 -6.56
C SER A 12 1.61 25.28 -6.84
N ASN A 13 2.16 24.32 -6.12
CA ASN A 13 1.81 22.90 -6.24
C ASN A 13 0.36 22.64 -5.80
N LEU A 14 -0.10 23.31 -4.73
CA LEU A 14 -1.50 23.22 -4.29
C LEU A 14 -2.45 23.74 -5.38
N HIS A 15 -2.14 24.88 -6.00
CA HIS A 15 -2.97 25.45 -7.07
C HIS A 15 -3.09 24.52 -8.29
N GLN A 16 -2.05 23.74 -8.56
CA GLN A 16 -2.05 22.73 -9.61
C GLN A 16 -2.75 21.42 -9.20
N SER A 17 -3.15 21.28 -7.94
CA SER A 17 -3.82 20.11 -7.40
C SER A 17 -5.32 20.35 -7.21
N TYR A 18 -6.13 19.30 -7.38
CA TYR A 18 -7.57 19.34 -7.09
C TYR A 18 -7.89 19.61 -5.60
N LEU A 19 -6.90 19.45 -4.70
CA LEU A 19 -7.06 19.60 -3.25
C LEU A 19 -7.41 21.02 -2.82
N SER A 20 -7.05 22.03 -3.61
CA SER A 20 -7.45 23.42 -3.32
C SER A 20 -8.97 23.60 -3.42
N HIS A 21 -9.62 22.90 -4.35
CA HIS A 21 -11.06 23.02 -4.55
C HIS A 21 -11.83 22.39 -3.40
N ASP A 22 -11.44 21.18 -2.98
CA ASP A 22 -12.10 20.44 -1.91
C ASP A 22 -12.01 21.18 -0.56
N LEU A 23 -10.85 21.77 -0.26
CA LEU A 23 -10.66 22.58 0.95
C LEU A 23 -11.50 23.87 0.93
N SER A 24 -11.62 24.52 -0.22
CA SER A 24 -12.47 25.71 -0.38
C SER A 24 -13.95 25.39 -0.24
N GLN A 25 -14.42 24.27 -0.81
CA GLN A 25 -15.83 23.85 -0.69
C GLN A 25 -16.24 23.66 0.77
N TRP A 26 -15.45 22.93 1.57
CA TRP A 26 -15.76 22.74 2.99
C TRP A 26 -15.80 24.05 3.76
N TYR A 27 -15.00 25.03 3.37
CA TYR A 27 -15.03 26.32 4.02
C TYR A 27 -16.32 27.09 3.71
N GLU A 28 -16.80 27.07 2.47
CA GLU A 28 -18.01 27.79 2.06
C GLU A 28 -19.29 27.25 2.73
N ILE A 29 -19.33 25.98 3.11
CA ILE A 29 -20.46 25.35 3.80
C ILE A 29 -20.62 25.97 5.19
N ASP A 30 -21.73 26.62 5.48
CA ASP A 30 -21.98 27.24 6.78
C ASP A 30 -22.37 26.21 7.88
N SER A 31 -22.42 26.67 9.13
CA SER A 31 -22.77 25.81 10.28
C SER A 31 -24.21 25.31 10.23
N LEU A 32 -25.13 26.06 9.61
CA LEU A 32 -26.52 25.68 9.43
C LEU A 32 -26.65 24.52 8.43
N GLN A 33 -25.94 24.60 7.31
CA GLN A 33 -25.92 23.57 6.28
C GLN A 33 -25.34 22.26 6.82
N ILE A 34 -24.25 22.31 7.61
CA ILE A 34 -23.71 21.11 8.28
C ILE A 34 -24.76 20.49 9.23
N ARG A 35 -25.50 21.32 9.97
CA ARG A 35 -26.55 20.86 10.88
C ARG A 35 -27.71 20.20 10.13
N GLU A 36 -28.11 20.77 9.00
CA GLU A 36 -29.15 20.22 8.13
C GLU A 36 -28.72 18.88 7.52
N ASP A 37 -27.49 18.79 7.02
CA ASP A 37 -26.91 17.56 6.44
C ASP A 37 -26.81 16.41 7.45
N LEU A 38 -26.56 16.73 8.72
CA LEU A 38 -26.54 15.75 9.81
C LEU A 38 -27.95 15.32 10.27
N ILE A 39 -29.01 15.88 9.67
CA ILE A 39 -30.41 15.61 10.03
C ILE A 39 -30.64 15.88 11.54
N ILE A 40 -29.90 16.85 12.10
CA ILE A 40 -30.13 17.31 13.47
C ILE A 40 -31.36 18.19 13.42
N SER A 41 -32.53 17.54 13.45
CA SER A 41 -33.82 18.20 13.29
C SER A 41 -33.95 19.34 14.29
N SER A 42 -34.41 20.49 13.82
CA SER A 42 -34.73 21.68 14.62
C SER A 42 -35.84 21.45 15.67
N TYR A 43 -36.40 20.24 15.73
CA TYR A 43 -37.49 19.81 16.61
C TYR A 43 -37.12 18.64 17.53
N SER A 44 -35.87 18.18 17.53
CA SER A 44 -35.36 17.21 18.51
C SER A 44 -35.02 17.93 19.82
N GLU A 45 -35.91 17.88 20.82
CA GLU A 45 -35.67 18.41 22.18
C GLU A 45 -34.52 17.70 22.94
N ALA A 46 -33.88 16.69 22.35
CA ALA A 46 -32.60 16.20 22.85
C ALA A 46 -31.49 17.13 22.32
N SER A 47 -31.08 18.11 23.14
CA SER A 47 -29.84 18.85 22.92
C SER A 47 -28.71 17.84 22.74
N ALA A 48 -28.22 17.65 21.51
CA ALA A 48 -27.08 16.79 21.26
C ALA A 48 -25.94 17.31 22.13
N ASN A 49 -25.33 16.44 22.94
CA ASN A 49 -24.21 16.83 23.78
C ASN A 49 -23.15 17.49 22.89
N PRO A 50 -22.68 18.72 23.18
CA PRO A 50 -21.73 19.44 22.32
C PRO A 50 -20.46 18.65 21.98
N SER A 51 -20.04 17.71 22.84
CA SER A 51 -18.92 16.82 22.54
C SER A 51 -19.25 15.80 21.44
N ASP A 52 -20.46 15.27 21.46
CA ASP A 52 -20.91 14.25 20.52
C ASP A 52 -21.13 14.91 19.15
N LEU A 53 -21.72 16.11 19.15
CA LEU A 53 -21.84 16.95 17.96
C LEU A 53 -20.49 17.30 17.34
N TYR A 54 -19.48 17.63 18.16
CA TYR A 54 -18.14 17.92 17.69
C TYR A 54 -17.52 16.72 16.94
N GLU A 55 -17.61 15.52 17.51
CA GLU A 55 -17.08 14.29 16.89
C GLU A 55 -17.90 13.87 15.65
N GLU A 56 -19.22 14.03 15.66
CA GLU A 56 -20.11 13.76 14.52
C GLU A 56 -19.79 14.65 13.32
N VAL A 57 -19.59 15.96 13.54
CA VAL A 57 -19.21 16.90 12.48
C VAL A 57 -17.84 16.55 11.89
N ARG A 58 -16.84 16.22 12.73
CA ARG A 58 -15.52 15.77 12.22
C ARG A 58 -15.66 14.49 11.39
N LYS A 59 -16.43 13.51 11.88
CA LYS A 59 -16.67 12.25 11.15
C LYS A 59 -17.35 12.52 9.81
N TYR A 60 -18.37 13.36 9.77
CA TYR A 60 -19.06 13.75 8.54
C TYR A 60 -18.12 14.33 7.49
N ILE A 61 -17.33 15.34 7.88
CA ILE A 61 -16.39 16.00 6.97
C ILE A 61 -15.34 15.01 6.45
N PHE A 62 -14.76 14.18 7.33
CA PHE A 62 -13.77 13.19 6.92
C PHE A 62 -14.35 12.10 6.03
N SER A 63 -15.51 11.53 6.35
CA SER A 63 -16.18 10.50 5.53
C SER A 63 -16.61 10.99 4.15
N LYS A 64 -16.89 12.29 4.02
CA LYS A 64 -17.19 12.91 2.72
C LYS A 64 -15.92 13.27 1.93
N THR A 65 -14.80 13.48 2.60
CA THR A 65 -13.51 13.85 1.98
C THR A 65 -12.69 12.63 1.57
N PHE A 66 -12.66 11.58 2.40
CA PHE A 66 -11.84 10.40 2.18
C PHE A 66 -12.70 9.19 1.86
N GLN A 67 -12.36 8.47 0.79
CA GLN A 67 -13.06 7.25 0.36
C GLN A 67 -12.72 6.03 1.24
N GLN A 68 -11.55 6.03 1.88
CA GLN A 68 -11.06 4.92 2.69
C GLN A 68 -11.48 5.08 4.15
N GLU A 69 -12.32 4.19 4.67
CA GLU A 69 -12.82 4.23 6.05
C GLU A 69 -11.69 4.15 7.08
N GLU A 70 -10.64 3.36 6.80
CA GLU A 70 -9.45 3.27 7.67
C GLU A 70 -8.74 4.62 7.86
N ILE A 71 -8.74 5.49 6.85
CA ILE A 71 -8.17 6.84 6.99
C ILE A 71 -9.06 7.68 7.91
N VAL A 72 -10.38 7.59 7.75
CA VAL A 72 -11.34 8.33 8.58
C VAL A 72 -11.21 7.92 10.04
N GLU A 73 -11.21 6.61 10.32
CA GLU A 73 -11.05 6.08 11.67
C GLU A 73 -9.72 6.51 12.29
N PHE A 74 -8.64 6.44 11.53
CA PHE A 74 -7.34 6.92 11.96
C PHE A 74 -7.40 8.40 12.39
N LEU A 75 -7.86 9.30 11.51
CA LEU A 75 -7.87 10.75 11.75
C LEU A 75 -8.77 11.18 12.92
N LEU A 76 -9.85 10.44 13.18
CA LEU A 76 -10.70 10.65 14.35
C LEU A 76 -9.99 10.26 15.65
N ASN A 77 -9.15 9.22 15.62
CA ASN A 77 -8.55 8.64 16.81
C ASN A 77 -7.15 9.17 17.15
N VAL A 78 -6.38 9.72 16.19
CA VAL A 78 -5.01 10.24 16.45
C VAL A 78 -4.94 11.19 17.67
N PRO A 79 -5.81 12.22 17.81
CA PRO A 79 -5.75 13.10 18.98
C PRO A 79 -5.97 12.32 20.29
N LYS A 80 -6.91 11.38 20.29
CA LYS A 80 -7.26 10.56 21.46
C LYS A 80 -6.09 9.67 21.88
N TRP A 81 -5.41 9.03 20.92
CA TRP A 81 -4.20 8.23 21.19
C TRP A 81 -3.06 9.06 21.79
N ALA A 82 -2.92 10.31 21.35
CA ALA A 82 -1.94 11.24 21.93
C ALA A 82 -2.35 11.82 23.29
N GLY A 83 -3.52 11.44 23.83
CA GLY A 83 -4.00 11.84 25.15
C GLY A 83 -4.79 13.15 25.16
N PHE A 84 -5.18 13.66 23.99
CA PHE A 84 -6.12 14.77 23.88
C PHE A 84 -7.55 14.27 24.10
N HIS A 85 -8.35 15.08 24.78
CA HIS A 85 -9.77 14.82 25.01
C HIS A 85 -10.59 16.05 24.64
N VAL A 86 -11.79 15.82 24.09
CA VAL A 86 -12.72 16.91 23.73
C VAL A 86 -13.03 17.70 24.99
N ASP A 87 -12.81 19.01 24.95
CA ASP A 87 -13.00 19.87 26.12
C ASP A 87 -14.44 20.38 26.19
N MET A 88 -15.23 19.76 27.07
CA MET A 88 -16.63 20.15 27.28
C MET A 88 -16.79 21.57 27.87
N THR A 89 -15.72 22.17 28.41
CA THR A 89 -15.79 23.52 28.99
C THR A 89 -15.62 24.64 27.96
N ILE A 90 -15.21 24.30 26.74
CA ILE A 90 -14.98 25.28 25.66
C ILE A 90 -16.26 25.56 24.85
N PHE A 91 -17.22 24.62 24.84
CA PHE A 91 -18.42 24.73 24.02
C PHE A 91 -19.62 25.20 24.85
N GLU A 92 -19.93 26.50 24.77
CA GLU A 92 -21.12 27.08 25.36
C GLU A 92 -22.35 26.90 24.45
N THR A 93 -22.15 26.69 23.14
CA THR A 93 -23.23 26.50 22.16
C THR A 93 -22.93 25.39 21.13
N GLU A 94 -23.99 24.83 20.54
CA GLU A 94 -23.89 23.88 19.41
C GLU A 94 -23.10 24.49 18.22
N GLU A 95 -23.32 25.77 17.94
CA GLU A 95 -22.65 26.49 16.85
C GLU A 95 -21.13 26.61 17.07
N GLN A 96 -20.70 26.81 18.32
CA GLN A 96 -19.28 26.81 18.68
C GLN A 96 -18.67 25.42 18.50
N ALA A 97 -19.39 24.35 18.85
CA ALA A 97 -18.95 22.97 18.64
C ALA A 97 -18.81 22.65 17.14
N ILE A 98 -19.81 22.98 16.33
CA ILE A 98 -19.78 22.78 14.86
C ILE A 98 -18.61 23.55 14.24
N THR A 99 -18.42 24.82 14.63
CA THR A 99 -17.36 25.68 14.08
C THR A 99 -15.97 25.17 14.46
N ALA A 100 -15.76 24.77 15.71
CA ALA A 100 -14.50 24.20 16.17
C ALA A 100 -14.19 22.86 15.48
N ALA A 101 -15.20 21.98 15.36
CA ALA A 101 -15.08 20.70 14.68
C ALA A 101 -14.72 20.88 13.20
N LYS A 102 -15.43 21.78 12.51
CA LYS A 102 -15.15 22.15 11.12
C LYS A 102 -13.71 22.65 10.97
N HIS A 103 -13.27 23.57 11.82
CA HIS A 103 -11.90 24.10 11.74
C HIS A 103 -10.84 23.03 12.00
N SER A 104 -11.05 22.16 12.98
CA SER A 104 -10.18 21.00 13.25
C SER A 104 -10.12 20.04 12.05
N ALA A 105 -11.26 19.71 11.46
CA ALA A 105 -11.33 18.82 10.31
C ALA A 105 -10.60 19.41 9.09
N ILE A 106 -10.88 20.67 8.73
CA ILE A 106 -10.22 21.35 7.60
C ILE A 106 -8.70 21.43 7.81
N SER A 107 -8.26 21.79 9.02
CA SER A 107 -6.83 21.84 9.37
C SER A 107 -6.15 20.46 9.25
N THR A 108 -6.88 19.40 9.63
CA THR A 108 -6.40 18.02 9.52
C THR A 108 -6.29 17.58 8.05
N ILE A 109 -7.29 17.91 7.21
CA ILE A 109 -7.26 17.63 5.77
C ILE A 109 -6.10 18.39 5.11
N TRP A 110 -5.89 19.65 5.49
CA TRP A 110 -4.76 20.45 5.02
C TRP A 110 -3.42 19.79 5.36
N LEU A 111 -3.26 19.33 6.60
CA LEU A 111 -2.05 18.64 7.03
C LEU A 111 -1.82 17.30 6.29
N MET A 112 -2.89 16.56 5.99
CA MET A 112 -2.84 15.36 5.15
C MET A 112 -2.44 15.67 3.70
N ALA A 113 -2.81 16.83 3.18
CA ALA A 113 -2.47 17.25 1.81
C ALA A 113 -1.00 17.64 1.66
N LEU A 114 -0.39 18.25 2.69
CA LEU A 114 0.96 18.81 2.66
C LEU A 114 2.02 17.86 2.09
N PRO A 115 2.18 16.61 2.59
CA PRO A 115 3.13 15.64 2.04
C PRO A 115 3.10 15.50 0.52
N ARG A 116 1.92 15.59 -0.10
CA ARG A 116 1.72 15.40 -1.55
C ARG A 116 2.11 16.61 -2.39
N ILE A 117 2.10 17.82 -1.81
CA ILE A 117 2.33 19.09 -2.51
C ILE A 117 3.68 19.73 -2.14
N LEU A 118 4.43 19.16 -1.21
CA LEU A 118 5.73 19.68 -0.78
C LEU A 118 6.79 19.59 -1.88
N ILE A 119 6.81 18.47 -2.61
CA ILE A 119 7.71 18.26 -3.74
C ILE A 119 6.90 18.41 -5.03
N SER A 120 7.40 19.22 -5.96
CA SER A 120 6.73 19.38 -7.24
C SER A 120 6.86 18.12 -8.09
N HIS A 121 5.79 17.75 -8.79
CA HIS A 121 5.71 16.57 -9.64
C HIS A 121 6.69 16.56 -10.84
N ILE A 122 7.30 17.71 -11.16
CA ILE A 122 8.30 17.85 -12.23
C ILE A 122 9.75 17.81 -11.71
N THR A 123 9.95 17.77 -10.39
CA THR A 123 11.27 17.80 -9.78
C THR A 123 11.97 16.47 -10.01
N SER A 124 13.26 16.50 -10.33
CA SER A 124 14.04 15.26 -10.41
C SER A 124 14.22 14.66 -9.02
N PRO A 125 14.22 13.32 -8.86
CA PRO A 125 14.39 12.70 -7.55
C PRO A 125 15.67 13.13 -6.81
N GLN A 126 16.74 13.42 -7.56
CA GLN A 126 18.02 13.89 -7.01
C GLN A 126 17.91 15.25 -6.31
N GLU A 127 16.93 16.08 -6.68
CA GLU A 127 16.72 17.43 -6.17
C GLU A 127 15.67 17.49 -5.05
N PHE A 128 15.13 16.35 -4.60
CA PHE A 128 14.11 16.33 -3.54
C PHE A 128 14.58 16.95 -2.23
N GLU A 129 15.86 16.79 -1.88
CA GLU A 129 16.44 17.37 -0.66
C GLU A 129 16.53 18.90 -0.77
N GLU A 130 16.67 19.43 -1.98
CA GLU A 130 16.81 20.86 -2.26
C GLU A 130 15.46 21.61 -2.23
N GLN A 131 14.34 20.89 -2.17
CA GLN A 131 12.99 21.46 -2.08
C GLN A 131 12.65 21.97 -0.66
N GLY A 132 13.53 21.78 0.33
CA GLY A 132 13.34 22.29 1.69
C GLY A 132 12.23 21.59 2.48
N VAL A 133 12.03 20.30 2.22
CA VAL A 133 11.04 19.46 2.94
C VAL A 133 11.34 19.44 4.44
N ASP A 134 12.61 19.27 4.80
CA ASP A 134 13.11 19.29 6.18
C ASP A 134 12.78 20.59 6.89
N ILE A 135 12.95 21.73 6.21
CA ILE A 135 12.68 23.06 6.77
C ILE A 135 11.20 23.23 7.07
N LEU A 136 10.32 22.80 6.16
CA LEU A 136 8.88 22.92 6.37
C LEU A 136 8.38 21.96 7.46
N VAL A 137 8.82 20.70 7.43
CA VAL A 137 8.52 19.70 8.47
C VAL A 137 8.97 20.21 9.84
N LYS A 138 10.19 20.75 9.94
CA LYS A 138 10.72 21.36 11.16
C LYS A 138 9.86 22.51 11.64
N ASN A 139 9.45 23.43 10.76
CA ASN A 139 8.58 24.55 11.13
C ASN A 139 7.21 24.08 11.67
N ILE A 140 6.66 22.99 11.11
CA ILE A 140 5.42 22.38 11.59
C ILE A 140 5.58 21.73 12.96
N LEU A 141 6.66 20.98 13.16
CA LEU A 141 6.79 20.07 14.31
C LEU A 141 7.47 20.70 15.54
N GLN A 142 8.35 21.68 15.35
CA GLN A 142 9.25 22.16 16.40
C GLN A 142 8.56 22.99 17.51
N SER A 143 7.77 24.01 17.17
CA SER A 143 7.21 24.91 18.18
C SER A 143 5.91 25.61 17.73
N ASP A 144 5.16 26.15 18.69
CA ASP A 144 4.00 27.02 18.39
C ASP A 144 4.44 28.28 17.61
N THR A 145 5.60 28.83 17.95
CA THR A 145 6.19 30.00 17.29
C THR A 145 6.53 29.74 15.83
N SER A 146 7.22 28.64 15.53
CA SER A 146 7.58 28.27 14.15
C SER A 146 6.34 27.95 13.31
N ARG A 147 5.32 27.33 13.91
CA ARG A 147 4.03 27.11 13.25
C ARG A 147 3.32 28.42 12.93
N SER A 148 3.34 29.39 13.84
CA SER A 148 2.77 30.72 13.60
C SER A 148 3.48 31.43 12.45
N GLU A 149 4.82 31.39 12.41
CA GLU A 149 5.61 31.98 11.33
C GLU A 149 5.32 31.33 9.98
N LEU A 150 5.19 29.99 9.94
CA LEU A 150 4.77 29.26 8.74
C LEU A 150 3.36 29.65 8.30
N ASN A 151 2.40 29.71 9.22
CA ASN A 151 1.03 30.12 8.92
C ASN A 151 0.98 31.55 8.35
N ASP A 152 1.72 32.49 8.94
CA ASP A 152 1.81 33.87 8.45
C ASP A 152 2.45 33.93 7.05
N ALA A 153 3.51 33.16 6.81
CA ALA A 153 4.18 33.10 5.53
C ALA A 153 3.27 32.49 4.45
N LEU A 154 2.61 31.38 4.77
CA LEU A 154 1.60 30.76 3.92
C LEU A 154 0.54 31.80 3.60
N PHE A 155 -0.18 32.33 4.61
CA PHE A 155 -1.26 33.31 4.46
C PHE A 155 -0.90 34.46 3.52
N ARG A 156 0.28 35.08 3.68
CA ARG A 156 0.73 36.17 2.80
C ARG A 156 0.85 35.75 1.34
N GLU A 157 1.51 34.62 1.06
CA GLU A 157 1.70 34.14 -0.31
C GLU A 157 0.37 33.76 -0.96
N PHE A 158 -0.47 33.17 -0.16
CA PHE A 158 -1.81 32.78 -0.47
C PHE A 158 -2.66 34.01 -0.85
N SER A 159 -2.68 35.07 -0.03
CA SER A 159 -3.37 36.34 -0.31
C SER A 159 -2.80 37.03 -1.55
N ASN A 160 -1.49 36.96 -1.77
CA ASN A 160 -0.85 37.52 -2.97
C ASN A 160 -1.37 36.88 -4.27
N ARG A 161 -1.89 35.65 -4.20
CA ARG A 161 -2.47 34.93 -5.35
C ARG A 161 -4.00 35.06 -5.44
N GLY A 162 -4.60 35.90 -4.60
CA GLY A 162 -6.04 36.18 -4.63
C GLY A 162 -6.91 35.00 -4.16
N LEU A 163 -6.33 34.07 -3.40
CA LEU A 163 -7.11 33.03 -2.71
C LEU A 163 -7.70 33.65 -1.43
N ASP A 164 -8.82 33.12 -0.90
CA ASP A 164 -9.39 33.51 0.42
C ASP A 164 -9.20 32.37 1.45
N ILE A 165 -8.56 32.67 2.59
CA ILE A 165 -7.52 31.74 3.14
C ILE A 165 -7.40 31.79 4.66
N GLY A 166 -8.45 32.17 5.38
CA GLY A 166 -8.47 32.02 6.84
C GLY A 166 -8.38 30.55 7.34
N HIS A 167 -8.12 29.56 6.46
CA HIS A 167 -8.47 28.15 6.66
C HIS A 167 -7.30 27.18 6.50
N PHE A 168 -6.19 27.64 5.90
CA PHE A 168 -4.99 26.83 5.71
C PHE A 168 -4.06 26.99 6.92
N SER A 169 -4.53 26.54 8.08
CA SER A 169 -3.79 26.61 9.33
C SER A 169 -3.43 25.23 9.84
N VAL A 170 -2.14 25.01 10.11
CA VAL A 170 -1.69 23.75 10.73
C VAL A 170 -1.97 23.75 12.24
N SER A 171 -2.22 24.92 12.84
CA SER A 171 -2.45 25.04 14.29
C SER A 171 -3.87 24.65 14.71
N GLY A 172 -4.82 24.54 13.77
CA GLY A 172 -6.21 24.22 14.07
C GLY A 172 -6.51 22.74 14.30
N VAL A 173 -5.56 21.83 14.05
CA VAL A 173 -5.77 20.36 14.11
C VAL A 173 -6.41 19.90 15.42
N VAL A 174 -5.97 20.45 16.55
CA VAL A 174 -6.50 20.11 17.89
C VAL A 174 -7.50 21.13 18.43
N GLN A 175 -8.07 22.00 17.58
CA GLN A 175 -9.06 22.99 18.01
C GLN A 175 -10.27 22.29 18.64
N GLY A 176 -10.60 22.60 19.90
CA GLY A 176 -11.66 21.91 20.66
C GLY A 176 -11.20 20.73 21.51
N TYR A 177 -9.91 20.38 21.45
CA TYR A 177 -9.28 19.40 22.33
C TYR A 177 -8.47 20.07 23.46
N ALA A 178 -8.43 19.40 24.62
CA ALA A 178 -7.58 19.74 25.75
C ALA A 178 -6.65 18.57 26.13
N ILE A 179 -5.54 18.91 26.78
CA ILE A 179 -4.58 17.97 27.35
C ILE A 179 -3.89 18.63 28.56
N LYS A 180 -3.44 17.81 29.51
CA LYS A 180 -2.61 18.28 30.63
C LYS A 180 -1.32 18.95 30.11
N GLY A 181 -1.05 20.16 30.59
CA GLY A 181 -0.05 21.06 29.99
C GLY A 181 1.39 20.56 29.93
N SER A 182 1.81 19.67 30.84
CA SER A 182 3.21 19.22 30.93
C SER A 182 3.72 18.49 29.67
N ASN A 183 2.84 17.85 28.92
CA ASN A 183 3.20 17.05 27.74
C ASN A 183 2.63 17.61 26.43
N ARG A 184 1.98 18.78 26.47
CA ARG A 184 1.19 19.32 25.34
C ARG A 184 2.03 19.47 24.07
N LEU A 185 3.24 20.02 24.17
CA LEU A 185 4.10 20.27 23.01
C LEU A 185 4.52 18.96 22.32
N GLN A 186 5.05 18.00 23.10
CA GLN A 186 5.45 16.69 22.58
C GLN A 186 4.27 15.95 21.96
N ARG A 187 3.10 15.93 22.61
CA ARG A 187 1.91 15.23 22.09
C ARG A 187 1.36 15.90 20.84
N MET A 188 1.38 17.23 20.76
CA MET A 188 1.04 17.96 19.53
C MET A 188 1.98 17.55 18.39
N GLN A 189 3.29 17.55 18.63
CA GLN A 189 4.28 17.17 17.64
C GLN A 189 3.99 15.76 17.10
N THR A 190 3.69 14.80 17.98
CA THR A 190 3.33 13.44 17.57
C THR A 190 2.05 13.40 16.74
N VAL A 191 1.00 14.13 17.13
CA VAL A 191 -0.25 14.21 16.34
C VAL A 191 0.03 14.71 14.92
N LEU A 192 0.77 15.81 14.80
CA LEU A 192 1.08 16.42 13.51
C LEU A 192 1.90 15.47 12.62
N ALA A 193 2.92 14.84 13.21
CA ALA A 193 3.76 13.86 12.53
C ALA A 193 2.96 12.63 12.05
N LEU A 194 2.12 12.05 12.91
CA LEU A 194 1.30 10.88 12.58
C LEU A 194 0.37 11.14 11.40
N ILE A 195 -0.25 12.34 11.35
CA ILE A 195 -1.11 12.74 10.22
C ILE A 195 -0.27 12.82 8.93
N MET A 196 0.90 13.46 8.98
CA MET A 196 1.77 13.58 7.81
C MET A 196 2.34 12.23 7.35
N MET A 197 2.72 11.35 8.29
CA MET A 197 3.19 9.99 8.00
C MET A 197 2.08 9.14 7.38
N LYS A 198 0.84 9.24 7.88
CA LYS A 198 -0.32 8.53 7.30
C LYS A 198 -0.58 8.92 5.85
N ALA A 199 -0.37 10.18 5.48
CA ALA A 199 -0.52 10.64 4.09
C ALA A 199 0.42 9.94 3.09
N SER A 200 1.51 9.33 3.57
CA SER A 200 2.49 8.61 2.76
C SER A 200 2.04 7.20 2.35
N ASN A 201 0.96 6.68 2.95
CA ASN A 201 0.49 5.30 2.80
C ASN A 201 1.54 4.22 3.16
N PHE A 202 2.55 4.56 3.96
CA PHE A 202 3.44 3.55 4.53
C PHE A 202 2.92 3.11 5.90
N PRO A 203 3.04 1.82 6.26
CA PRO A 203 2.69 1.36 7.59
C PRO A 203 3.65 1.96 8.62
N PHE A 204 3.19 2.17 9.84
CA PHE A 204 4.02 2.59 10.97
C PHE A 204 3.52 1.96 12.25
N ASP A 205 4.44 1.71 13.16
CA ASP A 205 4.14 1.28 14.52
C ASP A 205 3.93 2.50 15.43
N LEU A 206 2.70 2.67 15.92
CA LEU A 206 2.31 3.79 16.80
C LEU A 206 3.20 3.88 18.04
N ASP A 207 3.48 2.75 18.69
CA ASP A 207 4.28 2.72 19.92
C ASP A 207 5.70 3.20 19.66
N SER A 208 6.28 2.80 18.52
CA SER A 208 7.59 3.28 18.10
C SER A 208 7.58 4.79 17.81
N VAL A 209 6.55 5.33 17.16
CA VAL A 209 6.45 6.78 16.88
C VAL A 209 6.36 7.62 18.16
N PHE A 210 5.60 7.15 19.18
CA PHE A 210 5.49 7.87 20.47
C PHE A 210 6.80 7.91 21.28
N ASN A 211 7.77 7.04 20.95
CA ASN A 211 9.08 6.99 21.62
C ASN A 211 10.15 7.83 20.93
N LEU A 212 9.86 8.45 19.78
CA LEU A 212 10.80 9.33 19.08
C LEU A 212 10.98 10.65 19.85
N ASP A 213 12.22 11.15 19.86
CA ASP A 213 12.51 12.51 20.31
C ASP A 213 12.23 13.55 19.20
N GLU A 214 12.37 14.84 19.53
CA GLU A 214 12.02 15.95 18.63
C GLU A 214 12.79 15.89 17.30
N ASP A 215 14.10 15.61 17.36
CA ASP A 215 14.94 15.57 16.17
C ASP A 215 14.63 14.32 15.33
N SER A 216 14.44 13.17 15.97
CA SER A 216 14.13 11.90 15.31
C SER A 216 12.77 11.93 14.63
N ILE A 217 11.73 12.50 15.26
CA ILE A 217 10.40 12.59 14.65
C ILE A 217 10.37 13.56 13.46
N ILE A 218 11.17 14.63 13.49
CA ILE A 218 11.36 15.53 12.35
C ILE A 218 12.07 14.79 11.21
N GLU A 219 13.21 14.17 11.48
CA GLU A 219 13.99 13.44 10.47
C GLU A 219 13.16 12.31 9.83
N GLU A 220 12.47 11.53 10.65
CA GLU A 220 11.67 10.41 10.20
C GLU A 220 10.45 10.89 9.38
N THR A 221 9.75 11.93 9.82
CA THR A 221 8.64 12.52 9.06
C THR A 221 9.10 13.04 7.70
N THR A 222 10.25 13.72 7.63
CA THR A 222 10.88 14.12 6.37
C THR A 222 11.19 12.91 5.49
N ALA A 223 11.72 11.84 6.08
CA ALA A 223 12.04 10.62 5.36
C ALA A 223 10.79 9.92 4.79
N TYR A 224 9.68 9.87 5.54
CA TYR A 224 8.39 9.36 5.04
C TYR A 224 7.93 10.10 3.78
N ILE A 225 8.01 11.44 3.79
CA ILE A 225 7.59 12.28 2.66
C ILE A 225 8.48 12.02 1.45
N ILE A 226 9.80 12.04 1.62
CA ILE A 226 10.72 11.87 0.50
C ILE A 226 10.63 10.44 -0.06
N ALA A 227 10.60 9.42 0.80
CA ALA A 227 10.43 8.03 0.37
C ALA A 227 9.11 7.80 -0.40
N MET A 228 8.02 8.48 -0.02
CA MET A 228 6.76 8.44 -0.78
C MET A 228 6.95 8.98 -2.20
N HIS A 229 7.57 10.16 -2.35
CA HIS A 229 7.82 10.76 -3.67
C HIS A 229 8.81 9.94 -4.50
N THR A 230 9.84 9.36 -3.88
CA THR A 230 10.80 8.52 -4.58
C THR A 230 10.17 7.20 -5.05
N LYS A 231 9.33 6.57 -4.22
CA LYS A 231 8.57 5.37 -4.63
C LYS A 231 7.62 5.69 -5.79
N ARG A 232 6.96 6.86 -5.76
CA ARG A 232 6.13 7.32 -6.88
C ARG A 232 6.96 7.54 -8.15
N ALA A 233 8.11 8.20 -8.05
CA ALA A 233 9.00 8.42 -9.19
C ALA A 233 9.50 7.10 -9.79
N LEU A 234 9.77 6.09 -8.95
CA LEU A 234 10.13 4.74 -9.39
C LEU A 234 8.99 4.11 -10.21
N SER A 235 7.77 4.13 -9.67
CA SER A 235 6.56 3.64 -10.34
C SER A 235 6.31 4.37 -11.67
N ASP A 236 6.41 5.69 -11.69
CA ASP A 236 6.23 6.51 -12.89
C ASP A 236 7.30 6.18 -13.96
N ARG A 237 8.53 5.86 -13.54
CA ARG A 237 9.61 5.46 -14.46
C ARG A 237 9.41 4.05 -15.04
N ILE A 238 8.86 3.13 -14.24
CA ILE A 238 8.54 1.76 -14.68
C ILE A 238 7.33 1.78 -15.64
N THR A 239 6.24 2.41 -15.24
CA THR A 239 5.01 2.48 -16.06
C THR A 239 5.19 3.34 -17.32
N GLY A 240 6.00 4.39 -17.22
CA GLY A 240 6.26 5.33 -18.30
C GLY A 240 5.06 6.23 -18.61
N THR A 241 5.20 7.05 -19.64
CA THR A 241 4.14 7.95 -20.11
C THR A 241 3.42 7.36 -21.32
N ARG A 242 2.30 7.96 -21.72
CA ARG A 242 1.57 7.55 -22.94
C ARG A 242 2.44 7.57 -24.21
N SER A 243 3.48 8.41 -24.25
CA SER A 243 4.39 8.52 -25.39
C SER A 243 5.63 7.65 -25.27
N SER A 244 5.97 7.15 -24.08
CA SER A 244 7.14 6.32 -23.86
C SER A 244 6.91 5.36 -22.70
N ARG A 245 6.71 4.08 -23.01
CA ARG A 245 6.58 3.00 -22.03
C ARG A 245 7.80 2.08 -22.13
N PRO A 246 8.77 2.19 -21.22
CA PRO A 246 10.03 1.46 -21.34
C PRO A 246 9.85 -0.06 -21.11
N PHE A 247 8.87 -0.46 -20.30
CA PHE A 247 8.57 -1.84 -19.94
C PHE A 247 7.21 -2.30 -20.50
N ASP A 248 6.90 -1.93 -21.75
CA ASP A 248 5.71 -2.40 -22.46
C ASP A 248 6.10 -3.55 -23.39
N TRP A 249 5.59 -4.75 -23.11
CA TRP A 249 6.01 -5.97 -23.80
C TRP A 249 5.90 -5.81 -25.34
N PRO A 250 6.96 -6.14 -26.12
CA PRO A 250 8.16 -6.90 -25.75
C PRO A 250 9.37 -6.07 -25.31
N LEU A 251 9.21 -4.79 -25.00
CA LEU A 251 10.31 -3.96 -24.48
C LEU A 251 10.63 -4.35 -23.04
N ILE A 252 11.92 -4.29 -22.68
CA ILE A 252 12.46 -4.59 -21.34
C ILE A 252 13.22 -3.40 -20.73
N GLY A 253 12.99 -2.20 -21.25
CA GLY A 253 13.80 -1.04 -20.96
C GLY A 253 15.14 -1.03 -21.70
N THR A 254 15.98 -0.08 -21.32
CA THR A 254 17.35 0.08 -21.83
C THR A 254 18.28 0.27 -20.63
N ILE A 255 19.59 0.09 -20.82
CA ILE A 255 20.59 0.32 -19.76
C ILE A 255 20.38 1.70 -19.11
N ARG A 256 20.11 2.74 -19.90
CA ARG A 256 19.83 4.09 -19.38
C ARG A 256 18.62 4.13 -18.44
N VAL A 257 17.54 3.44 -18.79
CA VAL A 257 16.35 3.37 -17.92
C VAL A 257 16.69 2.64 -16.62
N PHE A 258 17.44 1.54 -16.68
CA PHE A 258 17.90 0.84 -15.48
C PHE A 258 18.85 1.69 -14.62
N SER A 259 19.75 2.47 -15.22
CA SER A 259 20.60 3.41 -14.47
C SER A 259 19.77 4.42 -13.70
N GLU A 260 18.77 5.03 -14.35
CA GLU A 260 17.88 5.97 -13.70
C GLU A 260 17.03 5.30 -12.60
N LEU A 261 16.57 4.05 -12.79
CA LEU A 261 15.88 3.29 -11.75
C LEU A 261 16.77 3.01 -10.53
N ILE A 262 18.04 2.65 -10.75
CA ILE A 262 19.02 2.45 -9.68
C ILE A 262 19.30 3.76 -8.93
N ASP A 263 19.42 4.89 -9.64
CA ASP A 263 19.60 6.20 -9.00
C ASP A 263 18.42 6.57 -8.10
N ILE A 264 17.19 6.34 -8.58
CA ILE A 264 15.96 6.54 -7.80
C ILE A 264 15.92 5.58 -6.60
N LEU A 265 16.28 4.30 -6.80
CA LEU A 265 16.31 3.30 -5.74
C LEU A 265 17.31 3.65 -4.64
N ASN A 266 18.47 4.22 -4.99
CA ASN A 266 19.47 4.68 -4.03
C ASN A 266 18.94 5.79 -3.12
N ILE A 267 18.15 6.72 -3.67
CA ILE A 267 17.49 7.77 -2.89
C ILE A 267 16.45 7.14 -1.96
N LEU A 268 15.65 6.18 -2.46
CA LEU A 268 14.67 5.47 -1.64
C LEU A 268 15.35 4.75 -0.49
N MET A 269 16.45 4.04 -0.74
CA MET A 269 17.24 3.35 0.27
C MET A 269 17.80 4.32 1.32
N LYS A 270 18.37 5.46 0.89
CA LYS A 270 18.90 6.50 1.79
C LYS A 270 17.85 6.99 2.78
N TYR A 271 16.62 7.21 2.31
CA TYR A 271 15.54 7.73 3.16
C TYR A 271 14.82 6.63 3.94
N ALA A 272 14.59 5.47 3.34
CA ALA A 272 13.99 4.33 4.03
C ALA A 272 14.85 3.86 5.22
N ALA A 273 16.18 3.96 5.13
CA ALA A 273 17.09 3.65 6.24
C ALA A 273 16.90 4.56 7.48
N LYS A 274 16.30 5.75 7.30
CA LYS A 274 15.98 6.68 8.38
C LYS A 274 14.61 6.41 9.03
N ILE A 275 13.80 5.53 8.44
CA ILE A 275 12.45 5.25 8.89
C ILE A 275 12.46 4.03 9.82
N THR A 276 12.56 4.30 11.13
CA THR A 276 12.67 3.25 12.14
C THR A 276 11.33 2.64 12.54
N THR A 277 10.23 3.38 12.33
CA THR A 277 8.88 3.01 12.72
C THR A 277 8.12 2.24 11.64
N CYS A 278 8.55 2.28 10.36
CA CYS A 278 7.89 1.61 9.21
C CYS A 278 8.24 0.14 9.01
N SER A 279 7.26 -0.77 9.10
CA SER A 279 7.51 -2.22 8.97
C SER A 279 7.84 -2.66 7.55
N LEU A 280 7.53 -1.82 6.55
CA LEU A 280 7.74 -2.13 5.14
C LEU A 280 9.21 -2.32 4.81
N PHE A 281 10.09 -1.43 5.27
CA PHE A 281 11.51 -1.41 4.91
C PHE A 281 12.41 -2.12 5.92
N ALA A 282 11.86 -3.11 6.63
CA ALA A 282 12.58 -3.85 7.64
C ALA A 282 12.26 -5.34 7.59
N THR A 283 13.27 -6.16 7.85
CA THR A 283 13.12 -7.60 8.11
C THR A 283 13.42 -7.92 9.56
N THR A 284 12.71 -8.92 10.10
CA THR A 284 12.95 -9.37 11.47
C THR A 284 13.84 -10.60 11.44
N THR A 285 15.10 -10.44 11.84
CA THR A 285 16.07 -11.54 11.93
C THR A 285 16.42 -11.79 13.40
N LYS A 286 16.18 -13.02 13.88
CA LYS A 286 16.47 -13.41 15.29
C LYS A 286 15.84 -12.48 16.33
N GLY A 287 14.61 -12.01 16.06
CA GLY A 287 13.87 -11.10 16.95
C GLY A 287 14.35 -9.65 16.95
N LYS A 288 15.33 -9.30 16.09
CA LYS A 288 15.75 -7.92 15.87
C LYS A 288 15.25 -7.43 14.53
N ARG A 289 14.69 -6.22 14.53
CA ARG A 289 14.32 -5.50 13.32
C ARG A 289 15.58 -4.93 12.68
N VAL A 290 15.81 -5.27 11.42
CA VAL A 290 16.95 -4.83 10.63
C VAL A 290 16.39 -4.14 9.39
N THR A 291 16.93 -2.96 9.06
CA THR A 291 16.58 -2.25 7.82
C THR A 291 16.94 -3.08 6.61
N TRP A 292 16.16 -2.95 5.53
CA TRP A 292 16.46 -3.64 4.29
C TRP A 292 17.88 -3.37 3.79
N THR A 293 18.51 -4.43 3.30
CA THR A 293 19.79 -4.38 2.61
C THR A 293 19.59 -3.91 1.17
N GLU A 294 20.68 -3.51 0.52
CA GLU A 294 20.65 -3.13 -0.90
C GLU A 294 20.13 -4.26 -1.80
N GLU A 295 20.43 -5.51 -1.45
CA GLU A 295 19.92 -6.70 -2.12
C GLU A 295 18.38 -6.74 -2.06
N GLU A 296 17.78 -6.48 -0.90
CA GLU A 296 16.32 -6.44 -0.73
C GLU A 296 15.68 -5.30 -1.54
N PHE A 297 16.35 -4.14 -1.67
CA PHE A 297 15.88 -3.05 -2.52
C PHE A 297 15.94 -3.40 -4.01
N ILE A 298 16.99 -4.06 -4.49
CA ILE A 298 17.08 -4.52 -5.88
C ILE A 298 16.02 -5.60 -6.16
N SER A 299 15.81 -6.52 -5.22
CA SER A 299 14.78 -7.54 -5.34
C SER A 299 13.37 -6.93 -5.40
N PHE A 300 13.12 -5.87 -4.61
CA PHE A 300 11.91 -5.06 -4.67
C PHE A 300 11.76 -4.40 -6.06
N LEU A 301 12.82 -3.83 -6.62
CA LEU A 301 12.78 -3.23 -7.97
C LEU A 301 12.42 -4.26 -9.05
N VAL A 302 13.03 -5.44 -9.02
CA VAL A 302 12.70 -6.55 -9.95
C VAL A 302 11.22 -6.91 -9.85
N HIS A 303 10.70 -7.01 -8.64
CA HIS A 303 9.29 -7.32 -8.38
C HIS A 303 8.35 -6.23 -8.91
N GLU A 304 8.64 -4.95 -8.69
CA GLU A 304 7.81 -3.84 -9.20
C GLU A 304 7.74 -3.82 -10.73
N ILE A 305 8.86 -4.11 -11.42
CA ILE A 305 8.88 -4.23 -12.88
C ILE A 305 8.06 -5.46 -13.33
N ALA A 306 8.20 -6.60 -12.65
CA ALA A 306 7.42 -7.81 -12.95
C ALA A 306 5.90 -7.58 -12.75
N GLU A 307 5.49 -6.85 -11.71
CA GLU A 307 4.09 -6.50 -11.48
C GLU A 307 3.52 -5.56 -12.56
N ASN A 308 4.33 -4.64 -13.11
CA ASN A 308 3.93 -3.85 -14.27
C ASN A 308 3.66 -4.74 -15.50
N TYR A 309 4.49 -5.75 -15.76
CA TYR A 309 4.25 -6.73 -16.82
C TYR A 309 3.02 -7.60 -16.55
N ASN A 310 2.80 -8.02 -15.31
CA ASN A 310 1.60 -8.73 -14.89
C ASN A 310 0.32 -7.94 -15.22
N THR A 311 0.34 -6.63 -14.97
CA THR A 311 -0.78 -5.73 -15.28
C THR A 311 -1.05 -5.66 -16.80
N ALA A 312 0.02 -5.60 -17.61
CA ALA A 312 -0.08 -5.63 -19.07
C ALA A 312 -0.60 -6.98 -19.61
N LEU A 313 -0.18 -8.11 -19.01
CA LEU A 313 -0.65 -9.44 -19.37
C LEU A 313 -2.15 -9.61 -19.10
N ARG A 314 -2.64 -9.15 -17.94
CA ARG A 314 -4.07 -9.16 -17.57
C ARG A 314 -4.90 -8.36 -18.56
N SER A 315 -4.45 -7.15 -18.89
CA SER A 315 -5.12 -6.26 -19.85
C SER A 315 -5.26 -6.87 -21.26
N SER A 316 -4.40 -7.83 -21.61
CA SER A 316 -4.37 -8.49 -22.93
C SER A 316 -5.12 -9.84 -22.97
N GLY A 317 -5.53 -10.36 -21.81
CA GLY A 317 -6.06 -11.72 -21.62
C GLY A 317 -4.94 -12.76 -21.59
N LYS A 318 -4.82 -13.50 -20.47
CA LYS A 318 -3.72 -14.45 -20.17
C LYS A 318 -3.43 -15.49 -21.27
N GLY A 319 -4.42 -15.89 -22.06
CA GLY A 319 -4.25 -16.89 -23.12
C GLY A 319 -3.57 -16.41 -24.40
N LYS A 320 -3.30 -15.11 -24.58
CA LYS A 320 -2.75 -14.58 -25.85
C LYS A 320 -1.23 -14.40 -25.88
N ASN A 321 -0.53 -14.49 -24.75
CA ASN A 321 0.90 -14.18 -24.70
C ASN A 321 1.67 -15.06 -23.70
N GLU A 322 1.84 -16.34 -24.05
CA GLU A 322 2.62 -17.31 -23.26
C GLU A 322 4.07 -16.88 -23.00
N GLU A 323 4.70 -16.16 -23.95
CA GLU A 323 6.08 -15.69 -23.79
C GLU A 323 6.19 -14.66 -22.65
N LEU A 324 5.23 -13.72 -22.57
CA LEU A 324 5.16 -12.76 -21.48
C LEU A 324 4.89 -13.44 -20.13
N ALA A 325 4.00 -14.43 -20.08
CA ALA A 325 3.73 -15.19 -18.86
C ALA A 325 5.01 -15.89 -18.35
N ARG A 326 5.74 -16.58 -19.23
CA ARG A 326 7.02 -17.23 -18.87
C ARG A 326 8.10 -16.23 -18.46
N PHE A 327 8.14 -15.06 -19.10
CA PHE A 327 9.07 -14.00 -18.72
C PHE A 327 8.81 -13.51 -17.29
N ILE A 328 7.54 -13.28 -16.94
CA ILE A 328 7.14 -12.91 -15.58
C ILE A 328 7.49 -14.02 -14.58
N ASP A 329 7.24 -15.28 -14.93
CA ASP A 329 7.58 -16.43 -14.08
C ASP A 329 9.09 -16.51 -13.80
N LEU A 330 9.93 -16.25 -14.82
CA LEU A 330 11.39 -16.21 -14.67
C LEU A 330 11.82 -15.10 -13.71
N LEU A 331 11.30 -13.88 -13.88
CA LEU A 331 11.62 -12.76 -13.01
C LEU A 331 11.21 -13.02 -11.56
N ASN A 332 9.99 -13.52 -11.33
CA ASN A 332 9.49 -13.78 -9.98
C ASN A 332 10.16 -15.00 -9.33
N GLY A 333 10.36 -16.08 -10.07
CA GLY A 333 10.97 -17.30 -9.57
C GLY A 333 12.44 -17.10 -9.20
N GLU A 334 13.20 -16.51 -10.12
CA GLU A 334 14.65 -16.35 -10.00
C GLU A 334 15.04 -15.00 -9.38
N ASN A 335 14.10 -14.23 -8.81
CA ASN A 335 14.34 -12.89 -8.26
C ASN A 335 15.57 -12.83 -7.34
N ILE A 336 15.69 -13.76 -6.38
CA ILE A 336 16.83 -13.80 -5.44
C ILE A 336 18.15 -14.07 -6.19
N ASP A 337 18.13 -14.95 -7.19
CA ASP A 337 19.33 -15.33 -7.92
C ASP A 337 19.76 -14.23 -8.90
N ILE A 338 18.79 -13.58 -9.57
CA ILE A 338 18.99 -12.36 -10.37
C ILE A 338 19.63 -11.29 -9.48
N THR A 339 19.04 -11.04 -8.32
CA THR A 339 19.51 -10.01 -7.38
C THR A 339 20.93 -10.32 -6.89
N SER A 340 21.22 -11.56 -6.49
CA SER A 340 22.56 -11.98 -6.08
C SER A 340 23.60 -11.72 -7.18
N ARG A 341 23.30 -12.06 -8.44
CA ARG A 341 24.20 -11.82 -9.58
C ARG A 341 24.40 -10.33 -9.87
N VAL A 342 23.34 -9.53 -9.74
CA VAL A 342 23.42 -8.06 -9.89
C VAL A 342 24.30 -7.45 -8.79
N MET A 343 24.22 -7.96 -7.56
CA MET A 343 25.02 -7.49 -6.43
C MET A 343 26.51 -7.82 -6.55
N GLU A 344 26.88 -8.86 -7.29
CA GLU A 344 28.29 -9.17 -7.62
C GLU A 344 28.89 -8.17 -8.63
N SER A 345 28.05 -7.48 -9.40
CA SER A 345 28.48 -6.49 -10.38
C SER A 345 28.77 -5.12 -9.77
N LYS A 346 29.81 -4.46 -10.27
CA LYS A 346 30.06 -3.04 -9.96
C LYS A 346 29.09 -2.10 -10.67
N ASP A 347 28.61 -2.50 -11.85
CA ASP A 347 27.59 -1.78 -12.60
C ASP A 347 26.27 -2.54 -12.49
N LYS A 348 25.49 -2.17 -11.48
CA LYS A 348 24.20 -2.79 -11.15
C LYS A 348 23.17 -2.58 -12.26
N ALA A 349 23.19 -1.42 -12.92
CA ALA A 349 22.25 -1.09 -13.96
C ALA A 349 22.47 -1.95 -15.21
N SER A 350 23.72 -2.07 -15.66
CA SER A 350 24.06 -2.93 -16.79
C SER A 350 23.82 -4.40 -16.47
N ALA A 351 24.18 -4.86 -15.26
CA ALA A 351 23.91 -6.24 -14.84
C ALA A 351 22.41 -6.55 -14.83
N LEU A 352 21.58 -5.67 -14.26
CA LEU A 352 20.14 -5.85 -14.21
C LEU A 352 19.52 -5.87 -15.62
N TYR A 353 20.00 -5.01 -16.52
CA TYR A 353 19.60 -5.04 -17.93
C TYR A 353 19.92 -6.38 -18.61
N GLU A 354 21.14 -6.90 -18.43
CA GLU A 354 21.56 -8.19 -19.00
C GLU A 354 20.74 -9.36 -18.42
N GLU A 355 20.43 -9.36 -17.13
CA GLU A 355 19.57 -10.37 -16.50
C GLU A 355 18.15 -10.36 -17.10
N PHE A 356 17.58 -9.17 -17.34
CA PHE A 356 16.27 -9.05 -18.00
C PHE A 356 16.33 -9.49 -19.47
N LEU A 357 17.42 -9.19 -20.18
CA LEU A 357 17.63 -9.62 -21.56
C LEU A 357 17.74 -11.15 -21.65
N GLU A 358 18.45 -11.77 -20.70
CA GLU A 358 18.59 -13.21 -20.60
C GLU A 358 17.27 -13.88 -20.25
N CYS A 359 16.53 -13.37 -19.26
CA CYS A 359 15.18 -13.86 -18.93
C CYS A 359 14.25 -13.80 -20.15
N LYS A 360 14.30 -12.72 -20.93
CA LYS A 360 13.52 -12.60 -22.18
C LYS A 360 13.95 -13.65 -23.21
N ARG A 361 15.25 -13.87 -23.39
CA ARG A 361 15.78 -14.90 -24.31
C ARG A 361 15.30 -16.30 -23.91
N ARG A 362 15.32 -16.60 -22.61
CA ARG A 362 14.87 -17.87 -22.01
C ARG A 362 13.36 -18.07 -22.14
N ALA A 363 12.56 -17.03 -21.89
CA ALA A 363 11.12 -17.03 -22.10
C ALA A 363 10.75 -17.37 -23.56
N ARG A 364 11.48 -16.78 -24.52
CA ARG A 364 11.27 -17.01 -25.96
C ARG A 364 11.54 -18.46 -26.40
N VAL A 365 12.50 -19.14 -25.78
CA VAL A 365 12.76 -20.57 -26.04
C VAL A 365 11.89 -21.48 -25.17
N GLY A 366 11.03 -20.91 -24.34
CA GLY A 366 10.05 -21.63 -23.53
C GLY A 366 10.62 -22.23 -22.25
N GLU A 367 11.78 -21.75 -21.78
CA GLU A 367 12.40 -22.24 -20.55
C GLU A 367 11.57 -21.85 -19.32
N LYS A 368 11.49 -22.75 -18.35
CA LYS A 368 10.85 -22.51 -17.05
C LYS A 368 11.89 -22.01 -16.02
N PRO A 369 11.47 -21.34 -14.95
CA PRO A 369 12.37 -20.92 -13.88
C PRO A 369 13.14 -22.10 -13.27
N GLN A 370 14.45 -21.92 -13.07
CA GLN A 370 15.33 -22.92 -12.46
C GLN A 370 15.25 -22.85 -10.93
N ILE A 371 14.04 -23.00 -10.39
CA ILE A 371 13.79 -23.00 -8.95
C ILE A 371 13.26 -24.34 -8.48
N THR A 372 13.49 -24.64 -7.21
CA THR A 372 12.89 -25.85 -6.63
C THR A 372 11.36 -25.67 -6.54
N PRO A 373 10.56 -26.75 -6.71
CA PRO A 373 9.09 -26.68 -6.61
C PRO A 373 8.59 -26.04 -5.30
N GLU A 374 9.30 -26.26 -4.19
CA GLU A 374 8.99 -25.67 -2.89
C GLU A 374 9.19 -24.15 -2.87
N ARG A 375 10.20 -23.64 -3.58
CA ARG A 375 10.44 -22.20 -3.74
C ARG A 375 9.40 -21.59 -4.68
N ARG A 376 9.05 -22.28 -5.77
CA ARG A 376 7.96 -21.89 -6.68
C ARG A 376 6.64 -21.71 -5.92
N PHE A 377 6.27 -22.71 -5.11
CA PHE A 377 5.09 -22.65 -4.25
C PHE A 377 5.12 -21.43 -3.31
N ARG A 378 6.23 -21.19 -2.61
CA ARG A 378 6.36 -20.03 -1.70
C ARG A 378 6.19 -18.70 -2.41
N VAL A 379 6.79 -18.53 -3.60
CA VAL A 379 6.70 -17.30 -4.39
C VAL A 379 5.24 -17.06 -4.79
N ILE A 380 4.58 -18.04 -5.43
CA ILE A 380 3.18 -17.90 -5.89
C ILE A 380 2.25 -17.63 -4.70
N PHE A 381 2.41 -18.36 -3.59
CA PHE A 381 1.63 -18.16 -2.39
C PHE A 381 1.84 -16.78 -1.75
N SER A 382 3.08 -16.26 -1.75
CA SER A 382 3.38 -14.92 -1.25
C SER A 382 2.77 -13.82 -2.13
N THR A 383 2.77 -14.01 -3.45
CA THR A 383 2.12 -13.10 -4.40
C THR A 383 0.61 -13.07 -4.18
N LEU A 384 -0.03 -14.23 -3.99
CA LEU A 384 -1.45 -14.31 -3.65
C LEU A 384 -1.75 -13.55 -2.35
N LYS A 385 -0.96 -13.78 -1.30
CA LYS A 385 -1.10 -13.08 -0.01
C LYS A 385 -0.99 -11.57 -0.14
N GLN A 386 0.00 -11.08 -0.89
CA GLN A 386 0.17 -9.64 -1.12
C GLN A 386 -0.98 -9.04 -1.92
N ARG A 387 -1.54 -9.78 -2.89
CA ARG A 387 -2.67 -9.32 -3.68
C ARG A 387 -3.95 -9.24 -2.87
N ILE A 388 -4.23 -10.24 -2.04
CA ILE A 388 -5.38 -10.21 -1.13
C ILE A 388 -5.25 -9.05 -0.12
N ALA A 389 -4.03 -8.82 0.39
CA ALA A 389 -3.78 -7.67 1.27
C ALA A 389 -3.94 -6.31 0.56
N LYS A 390 -3.77 -6.25 -0.77
CA LYS A 390 -4.02 -5.04 -1.58
C LYS A 390 -5.50 -4.93 -2.01
N SER A 391 -6.24 -6.03 -2.09
CA SER A 391 -7.64 -6.06 -2.55
C SER A 391 -8.65 -5.54 -1.54
N SER A 392 -8.26 -5.29 -0.29
CA SER A 392 -9.06 -4.45 0.61
C SER A 392 -9.25 -3.01 0.10
N ILE A 393 -8.50 -2.62 -0.95
CA ILE A 393 -8.48 -1.28 -1.54
C ILE A 393 -8.97 -1.28 -3.01
N GLU A 394 -8.97 -2.42 -3.72
CA GLU A 394 -9.39 -2.55 -5.13
C GLU A 394 -10.11 -3.90 -5.39
N GLU A 395 -11.21 -3.89 -6.17
CA GLU A 395 -11.95 -5.11 -6.56
C GLU A 395 -11.07 -6.02 -7.43
N VAL A 396 -10.61 -7.14 -6.86
CA VAL A 396 -9.93 -8.21 -7.62
C VAL A 396 -10.98 -9.10 -8.28
N SER A 397 -10.85 -9.35 -9.58
CA SER A 397 -11.79 -10.19 -10.31
C SER A 397 -11.70 -11.66 -9.86
N SER A 398 -12.85 -12.34 -9.77
CA SER A 398 -12.94 -13.75 -9.37
C SER A 398 -12.12 -14.67 -10.28
N GLU A 399 -12.03 -14.35 -11.58
CA GLU A 399 -11.21 -15.11 -12.54
C GLU A 399 -9.70 -15.07 -12.21
N GLU A 400 -9.19 -13.92 -11.74
CA GLU A 400 -7.78 -13.79 -11.40
C GLU A 400 -7.38 -14.53 -10.12
N MET A 401 -8.32 -14.68 -9.19
CA MET A 401 -8.14 -15.52 -7.99
C MET A 401 -8.12 -17.00 -8.36
N ILE A 402 -9.02 -17.43 -9.24
CA ILE A 402 -9.10 -18.83 -9.69
C ILE A 402 -7.79 -19.27 -10.33
N ASP A 403 -7.23 -18.46 -11.23
CA ASP A 403 -5.98 -18.81 -11.90
C ASP A 403 -4.79 -18.92 -10.92
N GLN A 404 -4.70 -18.02 -9.94
CA GLN A 404 -3.61 -18.08 -8.96
C GLN A 404 -3.72 -19.31 -8.06
N ILE A 405 -4.95 -19.70 -7.71
CA ILE A 405 -5.19 -20.94 -6.97
C ILE A 405 -4.75 -22.13 -7.81
N ALA A 406 -5.11 -22.17 -9.10
CA ALA A 406 -4.66 -23.22 -10.01
C ALA A 406 -3.12 -23.30 -10.07
N GLU A 407 -2.43 -22.16 -10.23
CA GLU A 407 -0.96 -22.10 -10.25
C GLU A 407 -0.31 -22.61 -8.93
N ILE A 408 -0.94 -22.37 -7.78
CA ILE A 408 -0.47 -22.90 -6.48
C ILE A 408 -0.59 -24.43 -6.45
N PHE A 409 -1.72 -24.97 -6.89
CA PHE A 409 -1.97 -26.41 -6.88
C PHE A 409 -1.13 -27.15 -7.95
N GLU A 410 -0.82 -26.52 -9.08
CA GLU A 410 0.19 -27.02 -10.02
C GLU A 410 1.59 -27.09 -9.39
N ALA A 411 1.98 -26.09 -8.58
CA ALA A 411 3.25 -26.13 -7.87
C ALA A 411 3.29 -27.25 -6.80
N ILE A 412 2.15 -27.57 -6.18
CA ILE A 412 2.04 -28.76 -5.31
C ILE A 412 2.28 -30.04 -6.11
N GLU A 413 1.72 -30.17 -7.30
CA GLU A 413 1.94 -31.33 -8.17
C GLU A 413 3.43 -31.54 -8.44
N ASP A 414 4.14 -30.47 -8.81
CA ASP A 414 5.59 -30.50 -9.03
C ASP A 414 6.37 -30.94 -7.76
N ILE A 415 5.95 -30.50 -6.56
CA ILE A 415 6.56 -30.91 -5.28
C ILE A 415 6.36 -32.42 -5.06
N ILE A 416 5.14 -32.91 -5.25
CA ILE A 416 4.81 -34.32 -5.02
C ILE A 416 5.57 -35.21 -6.01
N GLN A 417 5.60 -34.86 -7.29
CA GLN A 417 6.31 -35.65 -8.31
C GLN A 417 7.82 -35.71 -8.02
N LYS A 418 8.42 -34.61 -7.57
CA LYS A 418 9.84 -34.57 -7.20
C LYS A 418 10.20 -35.52 -6.05
N HIS A 419 9.29 -35.74 -5.09
CA HIS A 419 9.54 -36.57 -3.90
C HIS A 419 8.84 -37.93 -3.95
N LYS A 420 8.20 -38.28 -5.08
CA LYS A 420 7.37 -39.48 -5.21
C LYS A 420 8.11 -40.76 -4.81
N ASP A 421 9.36 -40.90 -5.24
CA ASP A 421 10.19 -42.07 -4.93
C ASP A 421 10.58 -42.16 -3.45
N ILE A 422 10.70 -41.02 -2.77
CA ILE A 422 11.04 -40.94 -1.34
C ILE A 422 9.81 -41.22 -0.47
N LEU A 423 8.65 -40.71 -0.90
CA LEU A 423 7.37 -40.84 -0.21
C LEU A 423 6.79 -42.27 -0.34
N GLY A 424 7.11 -42.99 -1.42
CA GLY A 424 6.72 -44.40 -1.60
C GLY A 424 5.22 -44.63 -1.44
N ASN A 425 4.81 -45.41 -0.43
CA ASN A 425 3.41 -45.73 -0.17
C ASN A 425 2.62 -44.61 0.53
N GLU A 426 3.30 -43.57 1.03
CA GLU A 426 2.66 -42.44 1.74
C GLU A 426 2.33 -41.26 0.82
N VAL A 427 2.65 -41.34 -0.48
CA VAL A 427 2.44 -40.27 -1.47
C VAL A 427 1.01 -39.74 -1.47
N ASP A 428 0.01 -40.61 -1.45
CA ASP A 428 -1.40 -40.19 -1.50
C ASP A 428 -1.80 -39.41 -0.25
N LYS A 429 -1.43 -39.92 0.94
CA LYS A 429 -1.74 -39.29 2.23
C LYS A 429 -1.01 -37.95 2.37
N PHE A 430 0.25 -37.89 1.98
CA PHE A 430 1.03 -36.65 1.99
C PHE A 430 0.45 -35.61 1.02
N THR A 431 -0.02 -36.04 -0.16
CA THR A 431 -0.69 -35.17 -1.13
C THR A 431 -1.97 -34.59 -0.54
N GLU A 432 -2.82 -35.42 0.08
CA GLU A 432 -4.06 -34.97 0.74
C GLU A 432 -3.77 -33.96 1.87
N GLU A 433 -2.79 -34.24 2.73
CA GLU A 433 -2.42 -33.34 3.84
C GLU A 433 -1.87 -31.99 3.33
N LEU A 434 -1.00 -32.01 2.32
CA LEU A 434 -0.43 -30.78 1.75
C LEU A 434 -1.48 -29.94 1.01
N CYS A 435 -2.38 -30.59 0.26
CA CYS A 435 -3.50 -29.92 -0.39
C CYS A 435 -4.46 -29.31 0.64
N PHE A 436 -4.81 -30.05 1.70
CA PHE A 436 -5.70 -29.57 2.76
C PHE A 436 -5.12 -28.37 3.51
N GLU A 437 -3.85 -28.45 3.95
CA GLU A 437 -3.17 -27.35 4.64
C GLU A 437 -3.06 -26.11 3.75
N THR A 438 -2.80 -26.28 2.45
CA THR A 438 -2.75 -25.16 1.51
C THR A 438 -4.13 -24.55 1.31
N SER A 439 -5.16 -25.36 1.10
CA SER A 439 -6.55 -24.90 1.01
C SER A 439 -6.98 -24.13 2.25
N PHE A 440 -6.63 -24.62 3.44
CA PHE A 440 -6.90 -23.96 4.71
C PHE A 440 -6.32 -22.55 4.74
N ARG A 441 -5.02 -22.41 4.43
CA ARG A 441 -4.37 -21.09 4.44
C ARG A 441 -4.91 -20.13 3.38
N ILE A 442 -5.30 -20.63 2.20
CA ILE A 442 -5.94 -19.79 1.18
C ILE A 442 -7.30 -19.28 1.67
N LEU A 443 -8.13 -20.15 2.25
CA LEU A 443 -9.44 -19.77 2.77
C LEU A 443 -9.34 -18.83 3.97
N GLU A 444 -8.37 -19.03 4.88
CA GLU A 444 -8.08 -18.09 5.96
C GLU A 444 -7.64 -16.72 5.43
N LEU A 445 -6.79 -16.68 4.40
CA LEU A 445 -6.36 -15.42 3.81
C LEU A 445 -7.51 -14.60 3.21
N LEU A 446 -8.59 -15.28 2.80
CA LEU A 446 -9.77 -14.67 2.20
C LEU A 446 -10.91 -14.42 3.22
N ASP A 447 -10.65 -14.59 4.52
CA ASP A 447 -11.68 -14.54 5.58
C ASP A 447 -12.83 -15.55 5.39
N LEU A 448 -12.59 -16.64 4.66
CA LEU A 448 -13.53 -17.74 4.40
C LEU A 448 -13.24 -18.97 5.27
N GLY A 449 -12.54 -18.81 6.40
CA GLY A 449 -12.16 -19.92 7.29
C GLY A 449 -13.36 -20.75 7.78
N ASP A 450 -14.52 -20.15 7.95
CA ASP A 450 -15.75 -20.83 8.36
C ASP A 450 -16.26 -21.84 7.31
N THR A 451 -15.88 -21.66 6.04
CA THR A 451 -16.25 -22.55 4.95
C THR A 451 -15.40 -23.83 4.88
N LEU A 452 -14.32 -23.91 5.66
CA LEU A 452 -13.39 -25.05 5.69
C LEU A 452 -14.09 -26.38 5.97
N VAL A 453 -15.12 -26.37 6.82
CA VAL A 453 -15.89 -27.57 7.17
C VAL A 453 -16.54 -28.21 5.93
N ASN A 454 -16.82 -27.41 4.90
CA ASN A 454 -17.43 -27.87 3.66
C ASN A 454 -16.39 -28.38 2.64
N LEU A 455 -15.11 -28.00 2.77
CA LEU A 455 -14.06 -28.32 1.79
C LEU A 455 -13.94 -29.83 1.49
N PRO A 456 -13.92 -30.76 2.48
CA PRO A 456 -13.83 -32.19 2.18
C PRO A 456 -15.02 -32.72 1.36
N TRP A 457 -16.22 -32.18 1.62
CA TRP A 457 -17.43 -32.56 0.90
C TRP A 457 -17.44 -31.97 -0.52
N VAL A 458 -17.08 -30.69 -0.67
CA VAL A 458 -17.02 -30.02 -1.98
C VAL A 458 -15.93 -30.63 -2.85
N SER A 459 -14.73 -30.89 -2.32
CA SER A 459 -13.65 -31.53 -3.07
C SER A 459 -14.04 -32.92 -3.56
N ARG A 460 -14.78 -33.69 -2.74
CA ARG A 460 -15.34 -34.97 -3.17
C ARG A 460 -16.36 -34.81 -4.28
N PHE A 461 -17.28 -33.84 -4.16
CA PHE A 461 -18.26 -33.53 -5.20
C PHE A 461 -17.59 -33.14 -6.52
N VAL A 462 -16.59 -32.26 -6.48
CA VAL A 462 -15.80 -31.87 -7.66
C VAL A 462 -15.08 -33.06 -8.28
N ALA A 463 -14.50 -33.94 -7.46
CA ALA A 463 -13.85 -35.16 -7.94
C ALA A 463 -14.84 -36.11 -8.65
N GLU A 464 -16.05 -36.27 -8.10
CA GLU A 464 -17.10 -37.11 -8.66
C GLU A 464 -17.64 -36.53 -9.98
N GLU A 465 -17.88 -35.22 -10.06
CA GLU A 465 -18.33 -34.53 -11.28
C GLU A 465 -17.26 -34.54 -12.39
N SER A 466 -15.99 -34.31 -12.04
CA SER A 466 -14.88 -34.40 -13.01
C SER A 466 -14.75 -35.81 -13.57
N ALA A 467 -14.86 -36.83 -12.71
CA ALA A 467 -14.80 -38.22 -13.13
C ALA A 467 -15.97 -38.62 -14.04
N LEU A 468 -17.19 -38.13 -13.76
CA LEU A 468 -18.37 -38.38 -14.60
C LEU A 468 -18.22 -37.73 -15.99
N ARG A 469 -17.66 -36.53 -16.05
CA ARG A 469 -17.39 -35.82 -17.31
C ARG A 469 -16.35 -36.52 -18.16
N ASP A 470 -15.22 -36.94 -17.58
CA ASP A 470 -14.15 -37.64 -18.28
C ASP A 470 -14.61 -39.02 -18.85
N ILE A 471 -15.55 -39.67 -18.16
CA ILE A 471 -16.19 -40.92 -18.63
C ILE A 471 -17.15 -40.62 -19.80
N SER A 472 -17.91 -39.53 -19.71
CA SER A 472 -18.87 -39.11 -20.74
C SER A 472 -18.19 -38.66 -22.03
N ASP A 473 -17.07 -37.93 -21.93
CA ASP A 473 -16.30 -37.43 -23.07
C ASP A 473 -15.42 -38.52 -23.72
N GLY A 474 -15.32 -39.70 -23.10
CA GLY A 474 -14.65 -40.88 -23.64
C GLY A 474 -13.14 -40.91 -23.42
N ASP A 475 -12.60 -39.94 -22.67
CA ASP A 475 -11.17 -39.79 -22.39
C ASP A 475 -10.64 -40.80 -21.38
N ILE A 476 -11.48 -41.31 -20.47
CA ILE A 476 -11.09 -42.30 -19.45
C ILE A 476 -11.99 -43.54 -19.49
N ARG A 477 -11.42 -44.70 -19.84
CA ARG A 477 -12.09 -46.02 -19.71
C ARG A 477 -11.74 -46.78 -18.43
N VAL A 478 -10.63 -46.42 -17.77
CA VAL A 478 -10.14 -47.04 -16.52
C VAL A 478 -9.40 -45.98 -15.71
N PHE A 479 -9.75 -45.84 -14.42
CA PHE A 479 -9.02 -44.99 -13.50
C PHE A 479 -7.61 -45.54 -13.24
N ARG A 480 -6.60 -45.03 -13.94
CA ARG A 480 -5.20 -45.43 -13.74
C ARG A 480 -4.64 -44.84 -12.44
N GLU A 481 -3.87 -45.65 -11.72
CA GLU A 481 -3.19 -45.29 -10.48
C GLU A 481 -2.19 -44.12 -10.68
N GLU A 482 -1.62 -44.02 -11.88
CA GLU A 482 -0.69 -42.97 -12.31
C GLU A 482 -1.28 -41.55 -12.26
N GLN A 483 -2.62 -41.42 -12.35
CA GLN A 483 -3.34 -40.13 -12.35
C GLN A 483 -3.93 -39.78 -10.98
N ARG A 484 -3.72 -40.61 -9.95
CA ARG A 484 -4.36 -40.47 -8.64
C ARG A 484 -3.98 -39.15 -7.95
N ILE A 485 -2.70 -38.82 -7.96
CA ILE A 485 -2.15 -37.58 -7.38
C ILE A 485 -2.79 -36.34 -8.03
N GLN A 486 -2.81 -36.33 -9.37
CA GLN A 486 -3.38 -35.23 -10.14
C GLN A 486 -4.86 -35.02 -9.83
N ARG A 487 -5.63 -36.10 -9.68
CA ARG A 487 -7.05 -36.01 -9.29
C ARG A 487 -7.27 -35.48 -7.88
N ILE A 488 -6.44 -35.88 -6.91
CA ILE A 488 -6.50 -35.35 -5.54
C ILE A 488 -6.25 -33.83 -5.60
N ILE A 489 -5.19 -33.40 -6.28
CA ILE A 489 -4.82 -32.00 -6.41
C ILE A 489 -5.93 -31.19 -7.10
N SER A 490 -6.47 -31.66 -8.23
CA SER A 490 -7.56 -30.98 -8.95
C SER A 490 -8.85 -30.90 -8.13
N ALA A 491 -9.17 -31.93 -7.33
CA ALA A 491 -10.34 -31.93 -6.44
C ALA A 491 -10.24 -30.87 -5.34
N TYR A 492 -9.06 -30.70 -4.74
CA TYR A 492 -8.82 -29.64 -3.76
C TYR A 492 -8.80 -28.26 -4.40
N ALA A 493 -8.14 -28.10 -5.56
CA ALA A 493 -8.11 -26.84 -6.29
C ALA A 493 -9.53 -26.37 -6.68
N GLY A 494 -10.32 -27.26 -7.30
CA GLY A 494 -11.70 -26.96 -7.68
C GLY A 494 -12.62 -26.77 -6.48
N GLY A 495 -12.37 -27.46 -5.37
CA GLY A 495 -13.12 -27.27 -4.13
C GLY A 495 -12.90 -25.89 -3.50
N VAL A 496 -11.65 -25.42 -3.45
CA VAL A 496 -11.32 -24.06 -2.98
C VAL A 496 -11.96 -23.01 -3.89
N VAL A 497 -11.82 -23.16 -5.22
CA VAL A 497 -12.44 -22.26 -6.20
C VAL A 497 -13.96 -22.21 -6.04
N TYR A 498 -14.62 -23.36 -5.86
CA TYR A 498 -16.05 -23.43 -5.66
C TYR A 498 -16.50 -22.67 -4.40
N LEU A 499 -15.80 -22.86 -3.28
CA LEU A 499 -16.12 -22.17 -2.02
C LEU A 499 -15.96 -20.65 -2.15
N ILE A 500 -14.91 -20.20 -2.84
CA ILE A 500 -14.69 -18.77 -3.10
C ILE A 500 -15.81 -18.18 -3.96
N LEU A 501 -16.29 -18.90 -4.97
CA LEU A 501 -17.37 -18.44 -5.85
C LEU A 501 -18.77 -18.46 -5.22
N GLN A 502 -18.97 -19.21 -4.13
CA GLN A 502 -20.24 -19.29 -3.39
C GLN A 502 -20.35 -18.25 -2.27
N SER A 503 -19.25 -17.59 -1.94
CA SER A 503 -19.15 -16.56 -0.90
C SER A 503 -19.33 -15.18 -1.52
#